data_AF-A0A554R3X9-F1
#
_entry.id   AF-A0A554R3X9-F1
#
_cell.length_a   1.000
_cell.length_b   1.000
_cell.length_c   1.000
_cell.angle_alpha   90.00
_cell.angle_beta   90.00
_cell.angle_gamma   90.00
#
_symmetry.space_group_name_H-M   'P 1'
#
loop_
_entity.id
_entity.type
_entity.pdbx_description
1 polymer ?
#
loop_
_entity_poly.entity_id
_entity_poly.type
_entity_poly.pdbx_seq_one_letter_code
_entity_poly.pdbx_strand_id
1 'polypeptide(L)'
;MTVMVTWKQFSEEVPALATAVEARFTAHKHHVLATLRKDGSPRVSGTEVEMLDGRLVLGSMFGALKAKDLFRDGRYALHSNPGEHTMEGGDAKIAGIAREVSGEEFETVLASYTYEVPKPLHLFILDITEVVHTTVDDEHMYVDLWKPGKEIARFTK
;
A
#
# COMPACT_ATOMS: atom_id res chain seq x y z
N MET A 1 5.41 8.07 -18.94
CA MET A 1 4.66 8.48 -17.74
C MET A 1 4.34 7.23 -16.94
N THR A 2 4.61 7.22 -15.64
CA THR A 2 4.20 6.12 -14.78
C THR A 2 2.68 6.19 -14.64
N VAL A 3 1.97 5.15 -15.07
CA VAL A 3 0.52 5.04 -14.88
C VAL A 3 0.28 4.68 -13.41
N MET A 4 -0.64 5.39 -12.77
CA MET A 4 -1.05 5.15 -11.38
C MET A 4 -2.50 4.67 -11.40
N VAL A 5 -2.82 3.64 -10.63
CA VAL A 5 -4.17 3.08 -10.59
C VAL A 5 -4.67 2.90 -9.17
N THR A 6 -5.98 2.94 -9.01
CA THR A 6 -6.66 2.63 -7.75
C THR A 6 -6.54 1.13 -7.41
N TRP A 7 -6.80 0.78 -6.15
CA TRP A 7 -6.90 -0.63 -5.73
C TRP A 7 -7.94 -1.40 -6.56
N LYS A 8 -9.09 -0.80 -6.86
CA LYS A 8 -10.13 -1.38 -7.72
C LYS A 8 -9.60 -1.78 -9.10
N GLN A 9 -8.90 -0.88 -9.76
CA GLN A 9 -8.35 -1.15 -11.09
C GLN A 9 -7.29 -2.26 -11.04
N PHE A 10 -6.44 -2.26 -10.02
CA PHE A 10 -5.47 -3.33 -9.79
C PHE A 10 -6.17 -4.69 -9.56
N SER A 11 -7.20 -4.74 -8.71
CA SER A 11 -7.91 -5.98 -8.41
C SER A 11 -8.77 -6.50 -9.57
N GLU A 12 -9.25 -5.62 -10.44
CA GLU A 12 -9.93 -6.00 -11.67
C GLU A 12 -8.95 -6.51 -12.74
N GLU A 13 -7.75 -5.94 -12.84
CA GLU A 13 -6.74 -6.32 -13.86
C GLU A 13 -6.04 -7.64 -13.53
N VAL A 14 -5.65 -7.85 -12.27
CA VAL A 14 -4.90 -9.04 -11.82
C VAL A 14 -5.48 -9.64 -10.53
N PRO A 15 -6.71 -10.19 -10.58
CA PRO A 15 -7.49 -10.55 -9.39
C PRO A 15 -6.79 -11.55 -8.46
N ALA A 16 -6.11 -12.56 -9.01
CA ALA A 16 -5.41 -13.55 -8.19
C ALA A 16 -4.24 -12.94 -7.40
N LEU A 17 -3.46 -12.05 -8.01
CA LEU A 17 -2.38 -11.32 -7.34
C LEU A 17 -2.95 -10.36 -6.30
N ALA A 18 -4.04 -9.66 -6.63
CA ALA A 18 -4.69 -8.75 -5.70
C ALA A 18 -5.21 -9.48 -4.46
N THR A 19 -5.86 -10.64 -4.61
CA THR A 19 -6.27 -11.48 -3.48
C THR A 19 -5.09 -11.91 -2.61
N ALA A 20 -3.99 -12.34 -3.22
CA ALA A 20 -2.80 -12.75 -2.46
C ALA A 20 -2.19 -11.58 -1.67
N VAL A 21 -2.10 -10.40 -2.28
CA VAL A 21 -1.58 -9.18 -1.65
C VAL A 21 -2.51 -8.67 -0.55
N GLU A 22 -3.82 -8.68 -0.78
CA GLU A 22 -4.83 -8.32 0.22
C GLU A 22 -4.75 -9.22 1.45
N ALA A 23 -4.58 -10.53 1.26
CA ALA A 23 -4.40 -11.48 2.35
C ALA A 23 -3.19 -11.10 3.22
N ARG A 24 -2.11 -10.54 2.64
CA ARG A 24 -0.94 -10.09 3.42
C ARG A 24 -1.20 -8.83 4.22
N PHE A 25 -1.93 -7.87 3.64
CA PHE A 25 -2.27 -6.62 4.33
C PHE A 25 -3.38 -6.79 5.36
N THR A 26 -4.20 -7.84 5.26
CA THR A 26 -5.27 -8.12 6.23
C THR A 26 -4.86 -9.10 7.34
N ALA A 27 -3.80 -9.89 7.14
CA ALA A 27 -3.28 -10.81 8.16
C ALA A 27 -2.73 -10.10 9.42
N HIS A 28 -2.28 -8.85 9.29
CA HIS A 28 -1.71 -8.08 10.39
C HIS A 28 -2.16 -6.62 10.32
N LYS A 29 -2.39 -5.99 11.48
CA LYS A 29 -2.81 -4.59 11.54
C LYS A 29 -1.71 -3.60 11.12
N HIS A 30 -0.45 -3.89 11.44
CA HIS A 30 0.65 -2.94 11.28
C HIS A 30 1.62 -3.35 10.17
N HIS A 31 2.01 -2.39 9.35
CA HIS A 31 2.89 -2.53 8.19
C HIS A 31 4.00 -1.48 8.22
N VAL A 32 4.95 -1.57 7.27
CA VAL A 32 6.04 -0.61 7.16
C VAL A 32 5.83 0.27 5.95
N LEU A 33 5.69 1.58 6.18
CA LEU A 33 5.64 2.60 5.14
C LEU A 33 6.99 3.28 5.02
N ALA A 34 7.55 3.30 3.81
CA ALA A 34 8.68 4.11 3.43
C ALA A 34 8.22 5.37 2.68
N THR A 35 8.77 6.52 3.07
CA THR A 35 8.50 7.86 2.50
C THR A 35 9.81 8.61 2.29
N LEU A 36 9.77 9.72 1.55
CA LEU A 36 10.95 10.55 1.28
C LEU A 36 10.97 11.80 2.17
N ARG A 37 12.05 11.94 2.94
CA ARG A 37 12.28 13.15 3.73
C ARG A 37 12.61 14.33 2.82
N LYS A 38 12.63 15.54 3.40
CA LYS A 38 13.01 16.78 2.69
C LYS A 38 14.36 16.70 1.97
N ASP A 39 15.32 15.96 2.51
CA ASP A 39 16.65 15.75 1.94
C ASP A 39 16.72 14.58 0.93
N GLY A 40 15.59 13.93 0.65
CA GLY A 40 15.50 12.76 -0.22
C GLY A 40 15.88 11.43 0.44
N SER A 41 16.31 11.43 1.71
CA SER A 41 16.60 10.19 2.42
C SER A 41 15.31 9.44 2.82
N PRO A 42 15.34 8.10 2.89
CA PRO A 42 14.15 7.33 3.26
C PRO A 42 13.79 7.50 4.75
N ARG A 43 12.49 7.56 5.04
CA ARG A 43 11.92 7.36 6.38
C ARG A 43 11.03 6.13 6.35
N VAL A 44 11.27 5.21 7.28
CA VAL A 44 10.34 4.11 7.58
C VAL A 44 9.46 4.47 8.78
N SER A 45 8.21 4.03 8.77
CA SER A 45 7.27 4.21 9.88
C SER A 45 6.28 3.05 9.92
N GLY A 46 5.91 2.62 11.13
CA GLY A 46 4.76 1.75 11.32
C GLY A 46 3.49 2.44 10.84
N THR A 47 2.63 1.71 10.15
CA THR A 47 1.37 2.24 9.64
C THR A 47 0.28 1.17 9.54
N GLU A 48 -0.95 1.64 9.38
CA GLU A 48 -2.12 0.83 9.07
C GLU A 48 -2.64 1.32 7.71
N VAL A 49 -3.11 0.40 6.87
CA VAL A 49 -3.79 0.72 5.61
C VAL A 49 -5.06 -0.11 5.51
N GLU A 50 -6.05 0.42 4.80
CA GLU A 50 -7.33 -0.25 4.60
C GLU A 50 -7.74 -0.22 3.13
N MET A 51 -8.39 -1.29 2.69
CA MET A 51 -9.02 -1.36 1.37
C MET A 51 -10.51 -0.99 1.52
N LEU A 52 -10.87 0.24 1.14
CA LEU A 52 -12.21 0.79 1.32
C LEU A 52 -12.81 1.20 -0.02
N ASP A 53 -13.94 0.60 -0.40
CA ASP A 53 -14.65 0.90 -1.66
C ASP A 53 -13.73 0.93 -2.89
N GLY A 54 -12.78 -0.01 -2.96
CA GLY A 54 -11.83 -0.08 -4.06
C GLY A 54 -10.68 0.94 -4.01
N ARG A 55 -10.44 1.56 -2.86
CA ARG A 55 -9.31 2.47 -2.59
C ARG A 55 -8.36 1.82 -1.59
N LEU A 56 -7.06 2.06 -1.74
CA LEU A 56 -6.09 1.81 -0.67
C LEU A 56 -5.92 3.09 0.13
N VAL A 57 -6.30 3.07 1.40
CA VAL A 57 -6.42 4.25 2.26
C VAL A 57 -5.41 4.20 3.39
N LEU A 58 -4.78 5.34 3.67
CA LEU A 58 -3.86 5.55 4.77
C LEU A 58 -4.37 6.66 5.68
N GLY A 59 -4.80 6.30 6.89
CA GLY A 59 -4.99 7.23 8.00
C GLY A 59 -3.66 7.53 8.70
N SER A 60 -3.41 8.80 9.03
CA SER A 60 -2.23 9.20 9.79
C SER A 60 -2.60 10.20 10.87
N MET A 61 -1.99 10.06 12.04
CA MET A 61 -2.03 11.09 13.08
C MET A 61 -1.70 12.47 12.47
N PHE A 62 -2.49 13.48 12.84
CA PHE A 62 -2.31 14.84 12.35
C PHE A 62 -0.92 15.37 12.69
N GLY A 63 -0.25 15.99 11.71
CA GLY A 63 1.11 16.54 11.87
C GLY A 63 2.24 15.50 11.94
N ALA A 64 1.95 14.20 11.78
CA ALA A 64 2.95 13.15 11.80
C ALA A 64 4.05 13.37 10.75
N LEU A 65 5.26 12.92 11.08
CA LEU A 65 6.43 13.07 10.23
C LEU A 65 6.27 12.41 8.86
N LYS A 66 5.69 11.20 8.79
CA LYS A 66 5.34 10.53 7.51
C LYS A 66 4.34 11.31 6.67
N ALA A 67 3.35 11.97 7.29
CA ALA A 67 2.39 12.82 6.55
C ALA A 67 3.09 14.05 5.95
N LYS A 68 3.98 14.70 6.71
CA LYS A 68 4.80 15.83 6.22
C LYS A 68 5.74 15.44 5.08
N ASP A 69 6.19 14.19 5.05
CA ASP A 69 6.96 13.64 3.94
C ASP A 69 6.05 13.48 2.71
N LEU A 70 4.89 12.81 2.86
CA LEU A 70 3.92 12.60 1.77
C LEU A 70 3.38 13.90 1.16
N PHE A 71 3.21 14.97 1.95
CA PHE A 71 2.84 16.29 1.41
C PHE A 71 3.90 16.89 0.50
N ARG A 72 5.17 16.65 0.82
CA ARG A 72 6.28 17.19 0.06
C ARG A 72 6.54 16.33 -1.18
N ASP A 73 6.46 15.02 -1.02
CA ASP A 73 6.69 14.04 -2.06
C ASP A 73 5.79 12.83 -1.80
N GLY A 74 4.77 12.66 -2.65
CA GLY A 74 3.79 11.59 -2.48
C GLY A 74 4.34 10.19 -2.71
N ARG A 75 5.58 10.03 -3.20
CA ARG A 75 6.16 8.70 -3.43
C ARG A 75 6.24 7.91 -2.13
N TYR A 76 5.71 6.70 -2.17
CA TYR A 76 5.78 5.76 -1.06
C TYR A 76 6.16 4.36 -1.54
N ALA A 77 6.69 3.57 -0.61
CA ALA A 77 6.68 2.12 -0.70
C ALA A 77 6.07 1.56 0.59
N LEU A 78 5.15 0.63 0.46
CA LEU A 78 4.46 -0.03 1.54
C LEU A 78 4.86 -1.50 1.52
N HIS A 79 5.35 -2.00 2.64
CA HIS A 79 5.74 -3.37 2.84
C HIS A 79 4.77 -3.99 3.84
N SER A 80 4.09 -5.08 3.44
CA SER A 80 3.25 -5.86 4.34
C SER A 80 4.05 -6.28 5.56
N ASN A 81 3.36 -6.59 6.66
CA ASN A 81 4.05 -7.09 7.84
C ASN A 81 4.82 -8.35 7.43
N PRO A 82 6.13 -8.47 7.73
CA PRO A 82 6.89 -9.67 7.39
C PRO A 82 6.41 -10.91 8.16
N GLY A 83 5.55 -10.74 9.16
CA GLY A 83 4.91 -11.82 9.91
C GLY A 83 5.86 -12.47 10.90
N GLU A 84 5.52 -13.72 11.25
CA GLU A 84 6.41 -14.61 11.99
C GLU A 84 7.51 -15.14 11.05
N HIS A 85 8.53 -15.83 11.57
CA HIS A 85 9.70 -16.30 10.79
C HIS A 85 9.39 -17.37 9.71
N THR A 86 8.18 -17.35 9.12
CA THR A 86 7.71 -18.20 8.02
C THR A 86 7.44 -17.35 6.78
N MET A 87 7.51 -17.98 5.60
CA MET A 87 7.12 -17.36 4.33
C MET A 87 5.70 -17.79 3.90
N GLU A 88 4.88 -18.24 4.85
CA GLU A 88 3.50 -18.67 4.57
C GLU A 88 2.71 -17.49 4.00
N GLY A 89 2.11 -17.68 2.82
CA GLY A 89 1.42 -16.63 2.07
C GLY A 89 2.35 -15.59 1.40
N GLY A 90 3.64 -15.61 1.69
CA GLY A 90 4.65 -14.76 1.06
C GLY A 90 4.78 -13.34 1.63
N ASP A 91 5.51 -12.50 0.91
CA ASP A 91 5.80 -11.10 1.24
C ASP A 91 5.24 -10.16 0.16
N ALA A 92 4.52 -9.11 0.55
CA ALA A 92 3.90 -8.19 -0.39
C ALA A 92 4.45 -6.76 -0.24
N LYS A 93 4.71 -6.11 -1.38
CA LYS A 93 5.11 -4.71 -1.45
C LYS A 93 4.27 -3.97 -2.49
N ILE A 94 3.88 -2.75 -2.17
CA ILE A 94 3.17 -1.84 -3.06
C ILE A 94 3.95 -0.54 -3.12
N ALA A 95 4.26 -0.03 -4.31
CA ALA A 95 4.84 1.30 -4.48
C ALA A 95 3.92 2.18 -5.31
N GLY A 96 3.94 3.48 -5.03
CA GLY A 96 2.93 4.36 -5.58
C GLY A 96 3.09 5.82 -5.19
N ILE A 97 2.02 6.58 -5.43
CA ILE A 97 1.90 7.99 -5.07
C ILE A 97 0.71 8.16 -4.13
N ALA A 98 0.97 8.70 -2.94
CA ALA A 98 -0.05 9.09 -1.99
C ALA A 98 -0.57 10.49 -2.33
N ARG A 99 -1.88 10.67 -2.21
CA ARG A 99 -2.57 11.96 -2.34
C ARG A 99 -3.42 12.20 -1.12
N GLU A 100 -3.24 13.34 -0.46
CA GLU A 100 -4.14 13.74 0.63
C GLU A 100 -5.54 13.97 0.09
N VAL A 101 -6.53 13.49 0.84
CA VAL A 101 -7.94 13.80 0.58
C VAL A 101 -8.40 14.90 1.54
N SER A 102 -9.20 15.82 1.03
CA SER A 102 -9.77 16.94 1.78
C SER A 102 -11.19 17.27 1.27
N GLY A 103 -11.93 18.09 1.99
CA GLY A 103 -13.28 18.53 1.59
C GLY A 103 -14.27 17.37 1.47
N GLU A 104 -15.06 17.36 0.39
CA GLU A 104 -16.12 16.35 0.16
C GLU A 104 -15.55 14.93 -0.02
N GLU A 105 -14.40 14.77 -0.66
CA GLU A 105 -13.76 13.46 -0.83
C GLU A 105 -13.31 12.90 0.53
N PHE A 106 -12.81 13.74 1.43
CA PHE A 106 -12.45 13.32 2.78
C PHE A 106 -13.64 12.75 3.54
N GLU A 107 -14.79 13.45 3.54
CA GLU A 107 -16.00 12.95 4.20
C GLU A 107 -16.55 11.69 3.49
N THR A 108 -16.40 11.59 2.17
CA THR A 108 -16.76 10.37 1.40
C THR A 108 -15.93 9.17 1.84
N VAL A 109 -14.61 9.32 1.95
CA VAL A 109 -13.73 8.22 2.38
C VAL A 109 -13.99 7.86 3.84
N LEU A 110 -14.24 8.84 4.71
CA LEU A 110 -14.61 8.56 6.10
C LEU A 110 -15.92 7.79 6.24
N ALA A 111 -16.90 8.06 5.37
CA ALA A 111 -18.17 7.33 5.36
C ALA A 111 -18.01 5.84 4.96
N SER A 112 -16.90 5.46 4.31
CA SER A 112 -16.59 4.07 3.97
C SER A 112 -16.07 3.25 5.16
N TYR A 113 -15.70 3.90 6.27
CA TYR A 113 -15.26 3.21 7.48
C TYR A 113 -16.43 2.59 8.25
N THR A 114 -16.22 1.40 8.80
CA THR A 114 -17.23 0.70 9.64
C THR A 114 -17.19 1.10 11.12
N TYR A 115 -16.23 1.97 11.49
CA TYR A 115 -16.00 2.45 12.84
C TYR A 115 -15.73 3.96 12.84
N GLU A 116 -15.85 4.58 14.01
CA GLU A 116 -15.57 6.01 14.16
C GLU A 116 -14.06 6.27 14.05
N VAL A 117 -13.68 7.09 13.07
CA VAL A 117 -12.29 7.50 12.85
C VAL A 117 -11.96 8.74 13.70
N PRO A 118 -10.98 8.68 14.62
CA PRO A 118 -10.63 9.82 15.45
C PRO A 118 -10.09 11.01 14.64
N LYS A 119 -10.64 12.20 14.89
CA LYS A 119 -10.17 13.49 14.32
C LYS A 119 -9.40 14.30 15.39
N PRO A 120 -8.42 15.16 15.01
CA PRO A 120 -7.95 15.41 13.66
C PRO A 120 -6.99 14.33 13.15
N LEU A 121 -7.01 14.09 11.83
CA LEU A 121 -6.10 13.19 11.13
C LEU A 121 -5.76 13.73 9.75
N HIS A 122 -4.69 13.22 9.16
CA HIS A 122 -4.49 13.25 7.71
C HIS A 122 -4.99 11.95 7.10
N LEU A 123 -5.61 12.03 5.93
CA LEU A 123 -6.14 10.89 5.20
C LEU A 123 -5.59 10.92 3.77
N PHE A 124 -5.05 9.80 3.31
CA PHE A 124 -4.44 9.68 2.00
C PHE A 124 -5.06 8.53 1.23
N ILE A 125 -5.29 8.73 -0.07
CA ILE A 125 -5.47 7.63 -1.03
C ILE A 125 -4.10 7.30 -1.61
N LEU A 126 -3.79 6.00 -1.67
CA LEU A 126 -2.54 5.46 -2.16
C LEU A 126 -2.76 4.88 -3.57
N ASP A 127 -2.42 5.65 -4.61
CA ASP A 127 -2.47 5.16 -5.98
C ASP A 127 -1.25 4.27 -6.27
N ILE A 128 -1.48 3.17 -6.98
CA ILE A 128 -0.54 2.07 -7.17
C ILE A 128 0.18 2.22 -8.50
N THR A 129 1.51 2.05 -8.47
CA THR A 129 2.37 2.05 -9.66
C THR A 129 3.09 0.72 -9.86
N GLU A 130 3.24 -0.05 -8.79
CA GLU A 130 3.96 -1.31 -8.78
C GLU A 130 3.46 -2.17 -7.61
N VAL A 131 3.31 -3.47 -7.87
CA VAL A 131 3.03 -4.47 -6.84
C VAL A 131 4.02 -5.60 -7.00
N VAL A 132 4.60 -6.03 -5.88
CA VAL A 132 5.49 -7.18 -5.81
C VAL A 132 4.95 -8.16 -4.79
N HIS A 133 4.82 -9.42 -5.18
CA HIS A 133 4.54 -10.53 -4.27
C HIS A 133 5.66 -11.56 -4.37
N THR A 134 6.25 -11.91 -3.24
CA THR A 134 7.35 -12.88 -3.16
C THR A 134 6.89 -14.09 -2.38
N THR A 135 6.97 -15.27 -2.99
CA THR A 135 6.65 -16.55 -2.34
C THR A 135 7.85 -17.47 -2.38
N VAL A 136 7.85 -18.49 -1.54
CA VAL A 136 8.86 -19.55 -1.55
C VAL A 136 8.17 -20.91 -1.48
N ASP A 137 8.75 -21.89 -2.16
CA ASP A 137 8.49 -23.30 -1.91
C ASP A 137 9.76 -23.98 -1.37
N ASP A 138 9.80 -25.30 -1.34
CA ASP A 138 10.94 -26.07 -0.81
C ASP A 138 12.23 -25.90 -1.64
N GLU A 139 12.11 -25.48 -2.91
CA GLU A 139 13.22 -25.46 -3.87
C GLU A 139 13.56 -24.05 -4.37
N HIS A 140 12.58 -23.14 -4.44
CA HIS A 140 12.70 -21.87 -5.15
C HIS A 140 12.04 -20.70 -4.42
N MET A 141 12.54 -19.50 -4.72
CA MET A 141 11.84 -18.24 -4.47
C MET A 141 11.23 -17.71 -5.77
N TYR A 142 9.96 -17.31 -5.72
CA TYR A 142 9.27 -16.67 -6.83
C TYR A 142 9.01 -15.21 -6.51
N VAL A 143 9.26 -14.32 -7.48
CA VAL A 143 8.95 -12.90 -7.39
C VAL A 143 8.00 -12.55 -8.53
N ASP A 144 6.77 -12.21 -8.20
CA ASP A 144 5.79 -11.67 -9.13
C ASP A 144 5.81 -10.15 -9.10
N LEU A 145 6.17 -9.55 -10.22
CA LEU A 145 6.17 -8.11 -10.42
C LEU A 145 5.02 -7.74 -11.37
N TRP A 146 4.14 -6.86 -10.90
CA TRP A 146 3.11 -6.26 -11.71
C TRP A 146 3.23 -4.74 -11.76
N LYS A 147 2.91 -4.17 -12.93
CA LYS A 147 2.78 -2.72 -13.16
C LYS A 147 1.55 -2.48 -14.03
N PRO A 148 0.83 -1.35 -13.88
CA PRO A 148 -0.39 -1.09 -14.64
C PRO A 148 -0.23 -1.27 -16.15
N GLY A 149 -1.15 -2.02 -16.76
CA GLY A 149 -1.18 -2.29 -18.20
C GLY A 149 -0.06 -3.23 -18.68
N LYS A 150 0.54 -4.00 -17.78
CA LYS A 150 1.57 -5.01 -18.09
C LYS A 150 1.16 -6.37 -17.58
N GLU A 151 1.57 -7.41 -18.30
CA GLU A 151 1.51 -8.78 -17.78
C GLU A 151 2.42 -8.93 -16.56
N ILE A 152 2.08 -9.86 -15.67
CA ILE A 152 2.89 -10.19 -14.50
C ILE A 152 4.21 -10.80 -14.98
N ALA A 153 5.33 -10.21 -14.58
CA ALA A 153 6.65 -10.78 -14.77
C ALA A 153 7.01 -11.63 -13.55
N ARG A 154 7.15 -12.94 -13.74
CA ARG A 154 7.60 -13.87 -12.70
C ARG A 154 9.09 -14.17 -12.83
N PHE A 155 9.82 -14.04 -11.73
CA PHE A 155 11.23 -14.42 -11.62
C PHE A 155 11.38 -15.57 -10.63
N THR A 156 12.20 -16.57 -10.98
CA THR A 156 12.56 -17.69 -10.11
C THR A 156 14.01 -17.55 -9.67
N LYS A 157 14.28 -17.76 -8.38
CA LYS A 157 15.62 -17.73 -7.78
C LYS A 157 15.90 -18.99 -7.01
#